data_AF-A0A853GLU5-F1
#
_entry.id   AF-A0A853GLU5-F1
#
_cell.length_a   1.000
_cell.length_b   1.000
_cell.length_c   1.000
_cell.angle_alpha   90.00
_cell.angle_beta   90.00
_cell.angle_gamma   90.00
#
_symmetry.space_group_name_H-M   'P 1'
#
loop_
_entity.id
_entity.type
_entity.pdbx_description
1 polymer ?
#
loop_
_entity_poly.entity_id
_entity_poly.type
_entity_poly.pdbx_seq_one_letter_code
_entity_poly.pdbx_strand_id
1 'polypeptide(L)'
;MALRQSVGDLASTLLSIVRTRLELFSLEASEQKSQLITLLGMAFAMLLFLTLALLVFSIAVALYFWPTDHRYLALCVLALVYGVLGLGLLLTVRHKLLYSPMPFSATVDELRRDLALVERLRDPSSGLHADDRTELP
;
A
#
# COMPACT_ATOMS: atom_id res chain seq x y z
N MET A 1 -26.32 -36.83 16.60
CA MET A 1 -26.88 -35.60 15.99
C MET A 1 -26.43 -34.31 16.69
N ALA A 2 -26.36 -34.25 18.02
CA ALA A 2 -26.00 -33.04 18.77
C ALA A 2 -24.61 -32.40 18.45
N LEU A 3 -23.57 -33.19 18.17
CA LEU A 3 -22.23 -32.63 17.84
C LEU A 3 -22.19 -31.85 16.52
N ARG A 4 -22.95 -32.27 15.49
CA ARG A 4 -22.96 -31.55 14.19
C ARG A 4 -23.68 -30.20 14.29
N GLN A 5 -24.64 -30.07 15.21
CA GLN A 5 -25.33 -28.81 15.48
C GLN A 5 -24.42 -27.83 16.22
N SER A 6 -23.72 -28.26 17.28
CA SER A 6 -22.78 -27.39 18.00
C SER A 6 -21.64 -26.88 17.11
N VAL A 7 -21.15 -27.68 16.15
CA VAL A 7 -20.12 -27.24 15.18
C VAL A 7 -20.67 -26.20 14.21
N GLY A 8 -21.92 -26.34 13.76
CA GLY A 8 -22.59 -25.35 12.91
C GLY A 8 -22.80 -24.01 13.62
N ASP A 9 -23.20 -24.04 14.89
CA ASP A 9 -23.43 -22.84 15.70
C ASP A 9 -22.11 -22.13 16.06
N LEU A 10 -21.03 -22.87 16.29
CA LEU A 10 -19.71 -22.29 16.49
C LEU A 10 -19.17 -21.65 15.20
N ALA A 11 -19.40 -22.27 14.04
CA ALA A 11 -19.02 -21.72 12.74
C ALA A 11 -19.78 -20.43 12.41
N SER A 12 -21.08 -20.37 12.72
CA SER A 12 -21.88 -19.15 12.52
C SER A 12 -21.46 -18.02 13.47
N THR A 13 -21.13 -18.37 14.72
CA THR A 13 -20.62 -17.41 15.71
C THR A 13 -19.24 -16.86 15.31
N LEU A 14 -18.33 -17.72 14.85
CA LEU A 14 -17.02 -17.29 14.32
C LEU A 14 -17.17 -16.41 13.09
N LEU A 15 -18.05 -16.77 12.16
CA LEU A 15 -18.33 -15.97 10.97
C LEU A 15 -18.92 -14.60 11.32
N SER A 16 -19.79 -14.54 12.33
CA SER A 16 -20.30 -13.28 12.87
C SER A 16 -19.19 -12.41 13.44
N ILE A 17 -18.28 -12.98 14.22
CA ILE A 17 -17.15 -12.24 14.82
C ILE A 17 -16.20 -11.71 13.75
N VAL A 18 -15.86 -12.54 12.75
CA VAL A 18 -15.02 -12.13 11.61
C VAL A 18 -15.68 -11.02 10.82
N ARG A 19 -16.99 -11.12 10.56
CA ARG A 19 -17.75 -10.07 9.86
C ARG A 19 -17.70 -8.74 10.59
N THR A 20 -17.93 -8.73 11.90
CA THR A 20 -17.88 -7.49 12.70
C THR A 20 -16.48 -6.88 12.73
N ARG A 21 -15.43 -7.72 12.80
CA ARG A 21 -14.04 -7.23 12.74
C ARG A 21 -13.67 -6.70 11.36
N LEU A 22 -14.11 -7.34 10.28
CA LEU A 22 -13.91 -6.82 8.92
C LEU A 22 -14.66 -5.51 8.69
N GLU A 23 -15.84 -5.35 9.27
CA GLU A 23 -16.62 -4.12 9.20
C GLU A 23 -15.90 -2.96 9.91
N LEU A 24 -15.34 -3.21 11.10
CA LEU A 24 -14.47 -2.27 11.82
C LEU A 24 -13.15 -1.99 11.11
N PHE A 25 -12.47 -3.03 10.58
CA PHE A 25 -11.20 -2.90 9.87
C PHE A 25 -11.36 -2.13 8.56
N SER A 26 -12.49 -2.33 7.85
CA SER A 26 -12.87 -1.58 6.66
C SER A 26 -13.13 -0.10 7.00
N LEU A 27 -13.75 0.16 8.15
CA LEU A 27 -14.00 1.51 8.65
C LEU A 27 -12.68 2.23 9.02
N GLU A 28 -11.80 1.59 9.78
CA GLU A 28 -10.48 2.12 10.16
C GLU A 28 -9.57 2.29 8.94
N ALA A 29 -9.60 1.35 7.98
CA ALA A 29 -8.86 1.46 6.73
C ALA A 29 -9.35 2.63 5.88
N SER A 30 -10.67 2.89 5.86
CA SER A 30 -11.26 4.06 5.21
C SER A 30 -10.79 5.37 5.86
N GLU A 31 -10.75 5.41 7.19
CA GLU A 31 -10.35 6.60 7.95
C GLU A 31 -8.85 6.91 7.77
N GLN A 32 -7.99 5.90 7.78
CA GLN A 32 -6.55 6.06 7.50
C GLN A 32 -6.27 6.42 6.03
N LYS A 33 -7.09 5.91 5.09
CA LYS A 33 -6.94 6.22 3.66
C LYS A 33 -7.26 7.69 3.37
N SER A 34 -8.24 8.27 4.03
CA SER A 34 -8.56 9.71 3.92
C SER A 34 -7.39 10.58 4.35
N GLN A 35 -6.80 10.29 5.52
CA GLN A 35 -5.63 11.02 6.02
C GLN A 35 -4.41 10.87 5.10
N LEU A 36 -4.18 9.66 4.57
CA LEU A 36 -3.14 9.41 3.56
C LEU A 36 -3.35 10.24 2.28
N ILE A 37 -4.58 10.34 1.78
CA ILE A 37 -4.90 11.16 0.60
C ILE A 37 -4.66 12.64 0.89
N THR A 38 -5.09 13.14 2.06
CA THR A 38 -4.84 14.52 2.48
C THR A 38 -3.35 14.80 2.61
N LEU A 39 -2.59 13.92 3.27
CA LEU A 39 -1.14 14.04 3.39
C LEU A 39 -0.44 13.99 2.03
N LEU A 40 -0.87 13.11 1.13
CA LEU A 40 -0.32 13.02 -0.22
C LEU A 40 -0.63 14.29 -1.03
N GLY A 41 -1.83 14.83 -0.90
CA GLY A 41 -2.22 16.12 -1.49
C GLY A 41 -1.37 17.28 -0.96
N MET A 42 -1.19 17.38 0.37
CA MET A 42 -0.31 18.38 0.99
C MET A 42 1.15 18.21 0.56
N ALA A 43 1.66 16.98 0.53
CA ALA A 43 3.03 16.68 0.08
C ALA A 43 3.23 17.05 -1.39
N PHE A 44 2.25 16.74 -2.25
CA PHE A 44 2.27 17.13 -3.65
C PHE A 44 2.24 18.66 -3.82
N ALA A 45 1.37 19.35 -3.10
CA ALA A 45 1.31 20.81 -3.12
C ALA A 45 2.63 21.43 -2.64
N MET A 46 3.20 20.93 -1.54
CA MET A 46 4.51 21.36 -1.03
C MET A 46 5.61 21.15 -2.08
N LEU A 47 5.67 19.98 -2.71
CA LEU A 47 6.65 19.67 -3.74
C LEU A 47 6.48 20.58 -4.97
N LEU A 48 5.25 20.85 -5.39
CA LEU A 48 4.95 21.75 -6.49
C LEU A 48 5.41 23.18 -6.19
N PHE A 49 5.01 23.75 -5.05
CA PHE A 49 5.43 25.10 -4.67
C PHE A 49 6.95 25.21 -4.48
N LEU A 50 7.59 24.17 -3.91
CA LEU A 50 9.03 24.14 -3.72
C LEU A 50 9.78 24.09 -5.05
N THR A 51 9.34 23.26 -6.01
CA THR A 51 9.94 23.22 -7.36
C THR A 51 9.76 24.55 -8.10
N LEU A 52 8.60 25.19 -7.97
CA LEU A 52 8.34 26.51 -8.56
C LEU A 52 9.24 27.60 -7.94
N ALA A 53 9.37 27.61 -6.62
CA ALA A 53 10.28 28.53 -5.92
C ALA A 53 11.74 28.30 -6.32
N LEU A 54 12.16 27.04 -6.46
CA LEU A 54 13.51 26.66 -6.90
C LEU A 54 13.77 27.10 -8.35
N LEU A 55 12.77 26.99 -9.22
CA LEU A 55 12.85 27.49 -10.59
C LEU A 55 13.04 29.01 -10.62
N VAL A 56 12.19 29.76 -9.90
CA VAL A 56 12.30 31.22 -9.81
C VAL A 56 13.65 31.63 -9.21
N PHE A 57 14.12 30.94 -8.18
CA PHE A 57 15.44 31.16 -7.58
C PHE A 57 16.57 30.93 -8.59
N SER A 58 16.50 29.86 -9.39
CA SER A 58 17.46 29.60 -10.47
C SER A 58 17.55 30.76 -11.45
N ILE A 59 16.40 31.26 -11.89
CA ILE A 59 16.30 32.37 -12.83
C ILE A 59 16.84 33.65 -12.18
N ALA A 60 16.50 33.92 -10.92
CA ALA A 60 17.01 35.07 -10.19
C ALA A 60 18.54 35.05 -10.07
N VAL A 61 19.12 33.90 -9.71
CA VAL A 61 20.58 33.71 -9.67
C VAL A 61 21.20 33.89 -11.05
N ALA A 62 20.60 33.29 -12.09
CA ALA A 62 21.07 33.44 -13.46
C ALA A 62 21.06 34.91 -13.91
N LEU A 63 19.95 35.63 -13.72
CA LEU A 63 19.82 37.05 -14.09
C LEU A 63 20.76 37.95 -13.28
N TYR A 64 20.95 37.67 -11.98
CA TYR A 64 21.85 38.44 -11.14
C TYR A 64 23.31 38.34 -11.58
N PHE A 65 23.77 37.12 -11.91
CA PHE A 65 25.16 36.88 -12.32
C PHE A 65 25.42 37.02 -13.83
N TRP A 66 24.38 37.06 -14.67
CA TRP A 66 24.50 37.16 -16.13
C TRP A 66 25.36 38.34 -16.64
N PRO A 67 25.25 39.56 -16.08
CA PRO A 67 26.09 40.68 -16.51
C PRO A 67 27.55 40.60 -16.04
N THR A 68 27.90 39.57 -15.25
CA THR A 68 29.20 39.45 -14.58
C THR A 68 30.03 38.33 -15.22
N ASP A 69 31.36 38.41 -15.15
CA ASP A 69 32.26 37.32 -15.58
C ASP A 69 32.06 36.01 -14.78
N HIS A 70 31.43 36.11 -13.61
CA HIS A 70 31.14 34.98 -12.70
C HIS A 70 29.94 34.12 -13.11
N ARG A 71 29.32 34.36 -14.28
CA ARG A 71 28.13 33.61 -14.76
C ARG A 71 28.31 32.09 -14.69
N TYR A 72 29.49 31.60 -15.09
CA TYR A 72 29.79 30.17 -15.15
C TYR A 72 29.94 29.55 -13.76
N LEU A 73 30.51 30.30 -12.81
CA LEU A 73 30.59 29.88 -11.41
C LEU A 73 29.20 29.77 -10.78
N ALA A 74 28.33 30.75 -11.03
CA ALA A 74 26.94 30.70 -10.55
C ALA A 74 26.19 29.48 -11.09
N LEU A 75 26.33 29.18 -12.38
CA LEU A 75 25.75 27.98 -12.98
C LEU A 75 26.35 26.68 -12.41
N CYS A 76 27.65 26.64 -12.16
CA CYS A 76 28.31 25.47 -11.58
C CYS A 76 27.85 25.20 -10.14
N VAL A 77 27.75 26.26 -9.32
CA VAL A 77 27.20 26.15 -7.95
C VAL A 77 25.75 25.68 -7.99
N LEU A 78 24.92 26.25 -8.87
CA LEU A 78 23.52 25.87 -9.01
C LEU A 78 23.37 24.40 -9.44
N ALA A 79 24.19 23.97 -10.40
CA ALA A 79 24.24 22.58 -10.85
C ALA A 79 24.67 21.63 -9.73
N LEU A 80 25.66 22.01 -8.92
CA LEU A 80 26.14 21.20 -7.79
C LEU A 80 25.06 21.09 -6.71
N VAL A 81 24.40 22.20 -6.36
CA VAL A 81 23.29 22.21 -5.39
C VAL A 81 22.17 21.29 -5.86
N TYR A 82 21.69 21.43 -7.11
CA TYR A 82 20.62 20.57 -7.64
C TYR A 82 21.03 19.12 -7.81
N GLY A 83 22.30 18.87 -8.16
CA GLY A 83 22.86 17.52 -8.22
C GLY A 83 22.84 16.82 -6.85
N VAL A 84 23.28 17.51 -5.79
CA VAL A 84 23.30 16.96 -4.43
C VAL A 84 21.87 16.73 -3.92
N LEU A 85 20.95 17.69 -4.11
CA LEU A 85 19.55 17.49 -3.75
C LEU A 85 18.93 16.30 -4.51
N GLY A 86 19.13 16.23 -5.83
CA GLY A 86 18.62 15.15 -6.66
C GLY A 86 19.15 13.78 -6.25
N LEU A 87 20.44 13.68 -5.97
CA LEU A 87 21.07 12.45 -5.50
C LEU A 87 20.53 12.03 -4.12
N GLY A 88 20.38 12.99 -3.19
CA GLY A 88 19.78 12.75 -1.87
C GLY A 88 18.35 12.23 -1.97
N LEU A 89 17.51 12.84 -2.82
CA LEU A 89 16.15 12.36 -3.08
C LEU A 89 16.15 10.96 -3.70
N LEU A 90 17.01 10.71 -4.69
CA LEU A 90 17.13 9.40 -5.33
C LEU A 90 17.50 8.32 -4.32
N LEU A 91 18.49 8.57 -3.47
CA LEU A 91 18.91 7.64 -2.42
C LEU A 91 17.79 7.40 -1.40
N THR A 92 17.06 8.46 -1.02
CA THR A 92 15.92 8.36 -0.09
C THR A 92 14.79 7.52 -0.69
N VAL A 93 14.42 7.77 -1.95
CA VAL A 93 13.39 7.00 -2.66
C VAL A 93 13.83 5.55 -2.84
N ARG A 94 15.09 5.31 -3.25
CA ARG A 94 15.63 3.95 -3.35
C ARG A 94 15.62 3.24 -2.01
N HIS A 95 15.99 3.93 -0.93
CA HIS A 95 15.96 3.36 0.40
C HIS A 95 14.52 3.01 0.81
N LYS A 96 13.56 3.91 0.58
CA LYS A 96 12.15 3.65 0.86
C LYS A 96 11.57 2.50 0.03
N LEU A 97 11.93 2.37 -1.24
CA LEU A 97 11.46 1.27 -2.09
C LEU A 97 12.08 -0.08 -1.74
N LEU A 98 13.34 -0.09 -1.31
CA LEU A 98 14.07 -1.34 -1.04
C LEU A 98 13.93 -1.82 0.41
N TYR A 99 13.73 -0.91 1.36
CA TYR A 99 13.75 -1.23 2.80
C TYR A 99 12.43 -0.95 3.53
N SER A 100 11.44 -0.32 2.89
CA SER A 100 10.13 -0.13 3.51
C SER A 100 9.23 -1.33 3.17
N PRO A 101 8.63 -2.02 4.17
CA PRO A 101 7.68 -3.09 3.90
C PRO A 101 6.51 -2.55 3.09
N MET A 102 6.10 -3.30 2.05
CA MET A 102 4.94 -2.94 1.23
C MET A 102 3.75 -2.64 2.15
N PRO A 103 3.13 -1.44 2.06
CA PRO A 103 1.82 -1.27 2.66
C PRO A 103 0.93 -2.36 2.04
N PHE A 104 0.12 -3.06 2.83
CA PHE A 104 -0.70 -4.22 2.41
C PHE A 104 -0.03 -5.59 2.39
N SER A 105 1.23 -5.76 2.82
CA SER A 105 1.82 -7.11 2.94
C SER A 105 0.97 -8.03 3.84
N ALA A 106 0.50 -7.51 4.97
CA ALA A 106 -0.41 -8.22 5.88
C ALA A 106 -1.77 -8.53 5.21
N THR A 107 -2.31 -7.61 4.40
CA THR A 107 -3.59 -7.81 3.69
C THR A 107 -3.48 -8.88 2.59
N VAL A 108 -2.35 -8.92 1.88
CA VAL A 108 -2.08 -9.92 0.85
C VAL A 108 -1.89 -11.31 1.46
N ASP A 109 -1.24 -11.40 2.62
CA ASP A 109 -1.09 -12.66 3.35
C ASP A 109 -2.43 -13.18 3.88
N GLU A 110 -3.30 -12.29 4.38
CA GLU A 110 -4.64 -12.68 4.84
C GLU A 110 -5.52 -13.16 3.67
N LEU A 111 -5.49 -12.47 2.52
CA LEU A 111 -6.22 -12.89 1.33
C LEU A 111 -5.72 -14.25 0.79
N ARG A 112 -4.43 -14.53 0.95
CA ARG A 112 -3.83 -15.82 0.58
C ARG A 112 -4.29 -16.95 1.52
N ARG A 113 -4.49 -16.67 2.82
CA ARG A 113 -5.07 -17.62 3.77
C ARG A 113 -6.54 -17.91 3.47
N ASP A 114 -7.31 -16.89 3.13
CA ASP A 114 -8.73 -17.05 2.78
C ASP A 114 -8.92 -17.89 1.52
N LEU A 115 -8.12 -17.66 0.48
CA LEU A 115 -8.08 -18.51 -0.71
C LEU A 115 -7.76 -19.98 -0.39
N ALA A 116 -6.81 -20.22 0.53
CA ALA A 116 -6.45 -21.57 0.95
C ALA A 116 -7.57 -22.27 1.73
N LEU A 117 -8.39 -21.54 2.49
CA LEU A 117 -9.55 -22.08 3.20
C LEU A 117 -10.72 -22.39 2.24
N VAL A 118 -10.97 -21.53 1.25
CA VAL A 118 -11.98 -21.77 0.21
C VAL A 118 -11.64 -23.00 -0.64
N GLU A 119 -10.37 -23.18 -0.99
CA GLU A 119 -9.90 -24.36 -1.72
C GLU A 119 -10.14 -25.65 -0.91
N ARG A 120 -9.91 -25.62 0.41
CA ARG A 120 -10.20 -26.76 1.31
C ARG A 120 -11.69 -27.08 1.44
N LEU A 121 -12.56 -26.07 1.36
CA LEU A 121 -14.01 -26.24 1.39
C LEU A 121 -14.62 -26.62 0.03
N ARG A 122 -13.85 -26.54 -1.06
CA ARG A 122 -14.24 -27.05 -2.38
C ARG A 122 -14.03 -28.56 -2.51
N ASP A 123 -13.12 -29.14 -1.73
CA ASP A 123 -12.81 -30.57 -1.69
C ASP A 123 -13.61 -31.52 -0.74
N PRO A 124 -14.79 -31.20 -0.15
CA PRO A 124 -15.57 -32.14 0.67
C PRO A 124 -16.50 -33.08 -0.13
N SER A 125 -16.68 -32.91 -1.44
CA SER A 125 -17.73 -33.59 -2.21
C SER A 125 -17.27 -34.79 -3.06
N SER A 126 -15.97 -35.13 -3.07
CA SER A 126 -15.44 -36.28 -3.82
C SER A 126 -15.61 -37.64 -3.10
N GLY A 127 -16.09 -37.66 -1.84
CA GLY A 127 -16.19 -38.87 -1.02
C GLY A 127 -17.59 -39.43 -0.73
N LEU A 128 -18.69 -38.76 -1.10
CA LEU A 128 -20.06 -39.16 -0.68
C LEU A 128 -20.91 -39.85 -1.78
N HIS A 129 -20.29 -40.40 -2.83
CA HIS A 129 -21.03 -41.00 -3.96
C HIS A 129 -20.69 -42.46 -4.31
N ALA A 130 -20.02 -43.20 -3.43
CA ALA A 130 -19.55 -44.55 -3.77
C ALA A 130 -20.08 -45.71 -2.92
N ASP A 131 -21.11 -45.54 -2.07
CA ASP A 131 -21.60 -46.66 -1.25
C ASP A 131 -23.08 -46.52 -0.81
N ASP A 132 -24.03 -46.53 -1.76
CA ASP A 132 -25.42 -46.95 -1.46
C ASP A 132 -26.24 -47.23 -2.76
N ARG A 133 -25.68 -48.00 -3.70
CA ARG A 133 -26.35 -48.38 -4.97
C ARG A 133 -26.25 -49.87 -5.31
N THR A 134 -26.01 -50.70 -4.30
CA THR A 134 -26.02 -52.17 -4.35
C THR A 134 -26.35 -52.57 -2.92
N GLU A 135 -27.52 -53.06 -2.52
CA GLU A 135 -28.35 -54.08 -3.12
C GLU A 135 -29.75 -54.06 -2.48
N LEU A 136 -30.79 -54.09 -3.31
CA LEU A 136 -32.11 -54.71 -3.10
C LEU A 136 -32.67 -54.89 -4.53
N PRO A 137 -33.41 -55.96 -4.87
CA PRO A 137 -34.28 -56.77 -4.00
C PRO A 137 -33.81 -58.20 -3.72
#